data_AF-A0A0L6W9W0-F1
#
_entry.id   AF-A0A0L6W9W0-F1
#
_cell.length_a   1.000
_cell.length_b   1.000
_cell.length_c   1.000
_cell.angle_alpha   90.00
_cell.angle_beta   90.00
_cell.angle_gamma   90.00
#
_symmetry.space_group_name_H-M   'P 1'
#
loop_
_entity.id
_entity.type
_entity.pdbx_description
1 polymer ?
#
loop_
_entity_poly.entity_id
_entity_poly.type
_entity_poly.pdbx_seq_one_letter_code
_entity_poly.pdbx_strand_id
1 'polypeptide(L)'
;MMLQSDWEWVKGGKLPGVFGGVGDLSYSCTGGRQQNRCQCFNFRPMWRPNSAGELYTYLPLTDTNSSVLVNVPPESKANNDYGFSVGRGSFHFDIAVGRWVSIAFRVKLNTSGYHNGEIQLWVDGESVMDIKGLSICNAESARIKGMHFQTFFGGHDESWASPKDQKAWFSDISGAILE
;
A
#
# COMPACT_ATOMS: atom_id res chain seq x y z
N MET A 1 9.93 8.31 7.47
CA MET A 1 8.97 8.38 8.59
C MET A 1 9.65 7.96 9.88
N MET A 2 9.08 8.35 11.02
CA MET A 2 9.49 7.91 12.36
C MET A 2 8.24 7.71 13.23
N LEU A 3 8.22 6.68 14.07
CA LEU A 3 7.19 6.40 15.06
C LEU A 3 7.68 6.75 16.46
N GLN A 4 6.77 7.06 17.37
CA GLN A 4 7.11 7.36 18.76
C GLN A 4 7.81 6.16 19.44
N SER A 5 8.76 6.42 20.34
CA SER A 5 9.64 5.40 20.94
C SER A 5 8.92 4.26 21.68
N ASP A 6 7.66 4.44 22.07
CA ASP A 6 6.81 3.47 22.76
C ASP A 6 5.55 3.17 21.94
N TRP A 7 5.67 3.13 20.61
CA TRP A 7 4.56 2.90 19.70
C TRP A 7 3.80 1.60 19.99
N GLU A 8 2.47 1.69 20.04
CA GLU A 8 1.56 0.57 20.24
C GLU A 8 0.86 0.22 18.93
N TRP A 9 1.06 -1.02 18.45
CA TRP A 9 0.66 -1.45 17.10
C TRP A 9 -0.83 -1.74 16.94
N VAL A 10 -1.48 -2.16 18.03
CA VAL A 10 -2.88 -2.65 18.05
C VAL A 10 -3.07 -3.71 16.96
N LYS A 11 -4.12 -3.61 16.14
CA LYS A 11 -4.42 -4.49 15.00
C LYS A 11 -3.82 -3.99 13.68
N GLY A 12 -3.30 -2.77 13.68
CA GLY A 12 -2.71 -2.14 12.52
C GLY A 12 -3.28 -0.77 12.16
N GLY A 13 -2.71 -0.20 11.11
CA GLY A 13 -3.12 1.07 10.55
C GLY A 13 -2.44 1.36 9.23
N LYS A 14 -2.83 2.46 8.59
CA LYS A 14 -2.45 2.80 7.22
C LYS A 14 -1.31 3.79 7.24
N LEU A 15 -0.39 3.66 6.28
CA LEU A 15 0.65 4.64 6.00
C LEU A 15 0.45 5.27 4.62
N PRO A 16 1.05 6.44 4.37
CA PRO A 16 1.06 7.07 3.05
C PRO A 16 1.57 6.12 1.96
N GLY A 17 0.98 6.22 0.78
CA GLY A 17 1.34 5.38 -0.36
C GLY A 17 1.00 6.02 -1.70
N VAL A 18 1.02 5.25 -2.79
CA VAL A 18 0.84 5.76 -4.16
C VAL A 18 -0.55 5.42 -4.66
N PHE A 19 -1.18 6.35 -5.41
CA PHE A 19 -2.47 6.11 -6.03
C PHE A 19 -2.53 6.66 -7.46
N GLY A 20 -3.52 6.18 -8.20
CA GLY A 20 -3.79 6.68 -9.54
C GLY A 20 -5.04 6.06 -10.16
N GLY A 21 -5.22 6.34 -11.45
CA GLY A 21 -6.38 5.92 -12.21
C GLY A 21 -6.80 6.92 -13.27
N VAL A 22 -8.04 6.75 -13.73
CA VAL A 22 -8.67 7.58 -14.77
C VAL A 22 -9.33 8.79 -14.13
N GLY A 23 -8.94 10.00 -14.54
CA GLY A 23 -9.55 11.26 -14.08
C GLY A 23 -9.74 11.30 -12.55
N ASP A 24 -10.94 11.68 -12.13
CA ASP A 24 -11.32 11.76 -10.71
C ASP A 24 -11.69 10.40 -10.09
N LEU A 25 -11.88 9.35 -10.89
CA LEU A 25 -12.09 8.00 -10.37
C LEU A 25 -10.87 7.49 -9.59
N SER A 26 -9.70 8.07 -9.87
CA SER A 26 -8.45 7.80 -9.15
C SER A 26 -8.53 7.99 -7.63
N TYR A 27 -9.33 8.94 -7.15
CA TYR A 27 -9.47 9.23 -5.71
C TYR A 27 -10.34 8.23 -4.94
N SER A 28 -10.96 7.28 -5.66
CA SER A 28 -12.03 6.45 -5.11
C SER A 28 -11.62 4.99 -4.80
N CYS A 29 -10.35 4.61 -5.01
CA CYS A 29 -9.86 3.26 -4.69
C CYS A 29 -9.45 3.11 -3.22
N THR A 30 -10.42 3.27 -2.32
CA THR A 30 -10.23 3.13 -0.86
C THR A 30 -11.49 2.53 -0.21
N GLY A 31 -11.38 2.04 1.03
CA GLY A 31 -12.52 1.53 1.79
C GLY A 31 -13.10 0.23 1.22
N GLY A 32 -14.42 0.07 1.25
CA GLY A 32 -15.15 -1.11 0.78
C GLY A 32 -15.77 -0.97 -0.61
N ARG A 33 -15.37 0.03 -1.41
CA ARG A 33 -16.06 0.40 -2.66
C ARG A 33 -16.07 -0.75 -3.65
N GLN A 34 -17.21 -1.19 -4.16
CA GLN A 34 -17.30 -2.31 -5.11
C GLN A 34 -17.33 -1.90 -6.61
N GLN A 35 -17.57 -0.63 -6.90
CA GLN A 35 -17.78 -0.14 -8.27
C GLN A 35 -16.53 0.50 -8.87
N ASN A 36 -16.33 0.33 -10.17
CA ASN A 36 -15.26 0.96 -10.96
C ASN A 36 -13.84 0.72 -10.41
N ARG A 37 -13.62 -0.39 -9.70
CA ARG A 37 -12.29 -0.77 -9.18
C ARG A 37 -11.24 -0.93 -10.28
N CYS A 38 -11.66 -1.21 -11.52
CA CYS A 38 -10.74 -1.32 -12.66
C CYS A 38 -10.19 0.02 -13.16
N GLN A 39 -10.79 1.14 -12.74
CA GLN A 39 -10.46 2.51 -13.21
C GLN A 39 -9.50 3.25 -12.27
N CYS A 40 -9.10 2.64 -11.15
CA CYS A 40 -8.17 3.22 -10.20
C CYS A 40 -7.32 2.15 -9.52
N PHE A 41 -6.27 2.59 -8.84
CA PHE A 41 -5.45 1.74 -7.99
C PHE A 41 -4.95 2.50 -6.77
N ASN A 42 -4.63 1.77 -5.72
CA ASN A 42 -4.05 2.31 -4.50
C ASN A 42 -3.06 1.31 -3.89
N PHE A 43 -1.86 1.75 -3.59
CA PHE A 43 -0.82 0.98 -2.93
C PHE A 43 -0.45 1.71 -1.65
N ARG A 44 -0.86 1.19 -0.49
CA ARG A 44 -0.49 1.77 0.81
C ARG A 44 0.13 0.71 1.70
N PRO A 45 1.26 0.99 2.37
CA PRO A 45 1.69 0.12 3.44
C PRO A 45 0.69 0.14 4.58
N MET A 46 0.61 -0.97 5.29
CA MET A 46 -0.03 -1.03 6.60
C MET A 46 0.93 -1.62 7.61
N TRP A 47 0.90 -1.11 8.84
CA TRP A 47 1.44 -1.86 9.97
C TRP A 47 0.38 -2.81 10.51
N ARG A 48 0.83 -3.87 11.17
CA ARG A 48 0.06 -4.94 11.81
C ARG A 48 0.60 -5.17 13.24
N PRO A 49 -0.02 -6.05 14.05
CA PRO A 49 0.53 -6.42 15.35
C PRO A 49 2.01 -6.84 15.23
N ASN A 50 2.77 -6.62 16.30
CA ASN A 50 4.19 -6.97 16.36
C ASN A 50 5.03 -6.32 15.24
N SER A 51 4.68 -5.08 14.87
CA SER A 51 5.35 -4.26 13.85
C SER A 51 5.34 -4.80 12.41
N ALA A 52 4.69 -5.93 12.15
CA ALA A 52 4.68 -6.51 10.81
C ALA A 52 4.13 -5.53 9.77
N GLY A 53 4.87 -5.33 8.70
CA GLY A 53 4.48 -4.52 7.56
C GLY A 53 3.82 -5.35 6.47
N GLU A 54 2.87 -4.78 5.74
CA GLU A 54 2.31 -5.35 4.52
C GLU A 54 2.12 -4.26 3.46
N LEU A 55 2.07 -4.65 2.20
CA LEU A 55 1.54 -3.79 1.15
C LEU A 55 0.04 -4.04 1.01
N TYR A 56 -0.77 -3.02 1.29
CA TYR A 56 -2.22 -3.07 1.16
C TYR A 56 -2.64 -2.52 -0.20
N THR A 57 -3.19 -3.39 -1.05
CA THR A 57 -3.41 -3.08 -2.47
C THR A 57 -4.89 -3.04 -2.82
N TYR A 58 -5.29 -1.96 -3.52
CA TYR A 58 -6.53 -1.89 -4.25
C TYR A 58 -6.19 -1.97 -5.73
N LEU A 59 -6.38 -3.15 -6.31
CA LEU A 59 -6.19 -3.42 -7.73
C LEU A 59 -7.47 -3.94 -8.36
N PRO A 60 -7.59 -3.92 -9.70
CA PRO A 60 -8.64 -4.63 -10.40
C PRO A 60 -8.70 -6.10 -9.96
N LEU A 61 -9.89 -6.58 -9.59
CA LEU A 61 -10.15 -7.97 -9.20
C LEU A 61 -10.14 -8.87 -10.44
N THR A 62 -8.95 -9.28 -10.87
CA THR A 62 -8.72 -10.20 -11.99
C THR A 62 -8.04 -11.47 -11.49
N ASP A 63 -8.20 -12.57 -12.20
CA ASP A 63 -7.53 -13.84 -11.86
C ASP A 63 -6.01 -13.69 -11.88
N THR A 64 -5.46 -12.93 -12.84
CA THR A 64 -4.03 -12.64 -12.93
C THR A 64 -3.52 -11.91 -11.70
N ASN A 65 -4.14 -10.78 -11.32
CA ASN A 65 -3.73 -10.05 -10.12
C ASN A 65 -3.88 -10.92 -8.87
N SER A 66 -4.99 -11.65 -8.75
CA SER A 66 -5.22 -12.50 -7.59
C SER A 66 -4.13 -13.57 -7.47
N SER A 67 -3.82 -14.26 -8.56
CA SER A 67 -2.76 -15.28 -8.62
C SER A 67 -1.38 -14.71 -8.27
N VAL A 68 -1.03 -13.54 -8.80
CA VAL A 68 0.25 -12.89 -8.47
C VAL A 68 0.31 -12.51 -7.00
N LEU A 69 -0.70 -11.81 -6.48
CA LEU A 69 -0.66 -11.23 -5.14
C LEU A 69 -0.71 -12.27 -4.03
N VAL A 70 -1.52 -13.32 -4.15
CA VAL A 70 -1.64 -14.35 -3.09
C VAL A 70 -0.38 -15.19 -2.93
N ASN A 71 0.46 -15.24 -3.96
CA ASN A 71 1.72 -15.98 -3.95
C ASN A 71 2.90 -15.14 -3.45
N VAL A 72 2.70 -13.86 -3.11
CA VAL A 72 3.77 -13.03 -2.53
C VAL A 72 4.03 -13.48 -1.08
N PRO A 73 5.25 -13.92 -0.75
CA PRO A 73 5.61 -14.33 0.60
C PRO A 73 5.77 -13.13 1.55
N PRO A 74 5.81 -13.34 2.86
CA PRO A 74 5.60 -14.64 3.54
C PRO A 74 4.11 -14.95 3.79
N GLU A 75 3.24 -13.95 3.84
CA GLU A 75 1.80 -14.14 4.04
C GLU A 75 1.02 -13.13 3.18
N SER A 76 0.15 -13.63 2.30
CA SER A 76 -0.76 -12.80 1.51
C SER A 76 -2.20 -13.28 1.67
N LYS A 77 -3.13 -12.34 1.78
CA LYS A 77 -4.56 -12.59 1.99
C LYS A 77 -5.38 -11.77 1.01
N ALA A 78 -6.05 -12.49 0.10
CA ALA A 78 -7.05 -11.91 -0.77
C ALA A 78 -8.23 -11.37 0.05
N ASN A 79 -8.81 -10.27 -0.42
CA ASN A 79 -10.04 -9.73 0.13
C ASN A 79 -10.80 -9.03 -0.99
N ASN A 80 -11.98 -9.53 -1.32
CA ASN A 80 -12.80 -8.98 -2.41
C ASN A 80 -13.61 -7.76 -1.94
N ASP A 81 -13.87 -7.64 -0.64
CA ASP A 81 -14.63 -6.52 -0.08
C ASP A 81 -13.75 -5.29 0.12
N TYR A 82 -12.46 -5.49 0.41
CA TYR A 82 -11.50 -4.43 0.68
C TYR A 82 -10.25 -4.56 -0.23
N GLY A 83 -9.10 -4.08 0.24
CA GLY A 83 -7.81 -4.31 -0.40
C GLY A 83 -7.17 -5.64 0.03
N PHE A 84 -6.26 -6.15 -0.79
CA PHE A 84 -5.49 -7.35 -0.49
C PHE A 84 -4.36 -6.99 0.49
N SER A 85 -4.18 -7.82 1.52
CA SER A 85 -2.96 -7.80 2.33
C SER A 85 -1.89 -8.60 1.59
N VAL A 86 -0.80 -7.95 1.20
CA VAL A 86 0.25 -8.57 0.38
C VAL A 86 1.58 -8.57 1.15
N GLY A 87 2.20 -9.74 1.23
CA GLY A 87 3.50 -9.95 1.87
C GLY A 87 3.59 -9.45 3.31
N ARG A 88 2.56 -9.68 4.12
CA ARG A 88 2.57 -9.31 5.55
C ARG A 88 3.74 -9.99 6.25
N GLY A 89 4.56 -9.20 6.94
CA GLY A 89 5.76 -9.67 7.63
C GLY A 89 7.01 -9.74 6.73
N SER A 90 6.93 -9.31 5.46
CA SER A 90 8.11 -9.16 4.59
C SER A 90 9.07 -8.07 5.07
N PHE A 91 8.59 -7.15 5.91
CA PHE A 91 9.35 -6.12 6.60
C PHE A 91 8.66 -5.80 7.93
N HIS A 92 9.39 -5.13 8.82
CA HIS A 92 8.90 -4.76 10.14
C HIS A 92 9.16 -3.26 10.38
N PHE A 93 8.25 -2.60 11.10
CA PHE A 93 8.30 -1.15 11.37
C PHE A 93 8.90 -0.80 12.73
N ASP A 94 9.33 -1.78 13.52
CA ASP A 94 10.04 -1.57 14.78
C ASP A 94 11.33 -0.75 14.56
N ILE A 95 11.99 -0.91 13.42
CA ILE A 95 13.13 -0.09 13.00
C ILE A 95 12.82 1.41 12.85
N ALA A 96 11.54 1.79 12.77
CA ALA A 96 11.07 3.18 12.68
C ALA A 96 10.73 3.77 14.05
N VAL A 97 10.75 2.98 15.12
CA VAL A 97 10.45 3.42 16.48
C VAL A 97 11.62 4.25 17.01
N GLY A 98 11.39 5.55 17.21
CA GLY A 98 12.42 6.50 17.64
C GLY A 98 13.52 6.77 16.62
N ARG A 99 13.37 6.28 15.38
CA ARG A 99 14.38 6.38 14.32
C ARG A 99 13.73 6.71 12.98
N TRP A 100 14.36 7.61 12.23
CA TRP A 100 13.96 7.91 10.86
C TRP A 100 14.30 6.73 9.93
N VAL A 101 13.30 6.29 9.18
CA VAL A 101 13.43 5.30 8.08
C VAL A 101 12.89 5.87 6.78
N SER A 102 13.52 5.49 5.68
CA SER A 102 13.04 5.82 4.33
C SER A 102 12.04 4.77 3.84
N ILE A 103 10.94 5.20 3.24
CA ILE A 103 10.00 4.31 2.54
C ILE A 103 9.90 4.81 1.10
N ALA A 104 10.20 3.95 0.14
CA ALA A 104 10.18 4.32 -1.27
C ALA A 104 9.37 3.32 -2.10
N PHE A 105 8.74 3.83 -3.15
CA PHE A 105 7.96 3.04 -4.10
C PHE A 105 8.45 3.33 -5.52
N ARG A 106 8.49 2.30 -6.36
CA ARG A 106 8.59 2.43 -7.81
C ARG A 106 7.35 1.75 -8.39
N VAL A 107 6.51 2.52 -9.06
CA VAL A 107 5.30 2.02 -9.71
C VAL A 107 5.47 2.18 -11.22
N LYS A 108 5.25 1.10 -11.96
CA LYS A 108 5.13 1.12 -13.41
C LYS A 108 3.75 0.63 -13.78
N LEU A 109 2.96 1.49 -14.43
CA LEU A 109 1.66 1.10 -14.95
C LEU A 109 1.81 0.03 -16.02
N ASN A 110 0.85 -0.89 -16.09
CA ASN A 110 0.76 -1.81 -17.20
C ASN A 110 0.33 -1.08 -18.48
N THR A 111 0.73 -1.62 -19.62
CA THR A 111 0.11 -1.31 -20.90
C THR A 111 -1.34 -1.83 -20.87
N SER A 112 -2.29 -1.05 -21.42
CA SER A 112 -3.70 -1.45 -21.49
C SER A 112 -3.82 -2.80 -22.22
N GLY A 113 -4.50 -3.77 -21.59
CA GLY A 113 -4.63 -5.13 -22.12
C GLY A 113 -3.47 -6.09 -21.81
N TYR A 114 -2.41 -5.62 -21.16
CA TYR A 114 -1.25 -6.44 -20.76
C TYR A 114 -1.09 -6.51 -19.24
N HIS A 115 -0.34 -7.51 -18.79
CA HIS A 115 -0.01 -7.78 -17.38
C HIS A 115 1.47 -7.46 -17.11
N ASN A 116 1.95 -6.28 -17.51
CA ASN A 116 3.36 -5.87 -17.38
C ASN A 116 3.56 -4.72 -16.38
N GLY A 117 2.60 -4.51 -15.48
CA GLY A 117 2.69 -3.56 -14.38
C GLY A 117 3.57 -4.08 -13.26
N GLU A 118 4.21 -3.15 -12.55
CA GLU A 118 5.19 -3.44 -11.50
C GLU A 118 4.98 -2.51 -10.30
N ILE A 119 5.18 -3.05 -9.09
CA ILE A 119 5.35 -2.28 -7.86
C ILE A 119 6.55 -2.84 -7.11
N GLN A 120 7.50 -1.96 -6.80
CA GLN A 120 8.62 -2.27 -5.92
C GLN A 120 8.57 -1.34 -4.70
N LEU A 121 8.78 -1.92 -3.52
CA LEU A 121 8.78 -1.24 -2.23
C LEU A 121 10.15 -1.42 -1.57
N TRP A 122 10.71 -0.32 -1.11
CA TRP A 122 11.90 -0.31 -0.27
C TRP A 122 11.57 0.23 1.12
N VAL A 123 12.18 -0.41 2.11
CA VAL A 123 12.18 0.05 3.49
C VAL A 123 13.63 0.21 3.89
N ASP A 124 13.99 1.44 4.23
CA ASP A 124 15.31 1.83 4.71
C ASP A 124 16.47 1.46 3.76
N GLY A 125 16.19 1.53 2.44
CA GLY A 125 17.14 1.19 1.38
C GLY A 125 17.12 -0.27 0.94
N GLU A 126 16.47 -1.17 1.70
CA GLU A 126 16.33 -2.58 1.34
C GLU A 126 15.07 -2.81 0.49
N SER A 127 15.22 -3.54 -0.63
CA SER A 127 14.10 -3.92 -1.49
C SER A 127 13.32 -5.06 -0.84
N VAL A 128 12.26 -4.74 -0.11
CA VAL A 128 11.46 -5.72 0.65
C VAL A 128 10.39 -6.41 -0.18
N MET A 129 10.03 -5.84 -1.34
CA MET A 129 9.02 -6.40 -2.23
C MET A 129 9.23 -5.90 -3.66
N ASP A 130 9.22 -6.81 -4.63
CA ASP A 130 9.27 -6.53 -6.07
C ASP A 130 8.21 -7.40 -6.76
N ILE A 131 7.04 -6.83 -7.04
CA ILE A 131 5.91 -7.53 -7.66
C ILE A 131 5.77 -7.06 -9.09
N LYS A 132 5.79 -8.02 -10.02
CA LYS A 132 5.63 -7.82 -11.45
C LYS A 132 4.45 -8.65 -11.95
N GLY A 133 4.05 -8.44 -13.20
CA GLY A 133 2.96 -9.23 -13.77
C GLY A 133 1.56 -8.68 -13.47
N LEU A 134 1.45 -7.41 -13.04
CA LEU A 134 0.19 -6.83 -12.57
C LEU A 134 -0.58 -6.16 -13.71
N SER A 135 -1.91 -6.21 -13.63
CA SER A 135 -2.82 -5.26 -14.27
C SER A 135 -3.26 -4.22 -13.26
N ILE A 136 -2.52 -3.11 -13.19
CA ILE A 136 -2.73 -2.02 -12.24
C ILE A 136 -3.94 -1.18 -12.64
N CYS A 137 -4.08 -0.82 -13.93
CA CYS A 137 -5.27 -0.16 -14.46
C CYS A 137 -5.42 -0.46 -15.96
N ASN A 138 -6.66 -0.72 -16.39
CA ASN A 138 -6.96 -1.12 -17.78
C ASN A 138 -7.62 0.03 -18.56
N ALA A 139 -6.98 1.18 -18.56
CA ALA A 139 -7.40 2.33 -19.34
C ALA A 139 -6.19 3.14 -19.81
N GLU A 140 -6.13 3.48 -21.10
CA GLU A 140 -5.02 4.26 -21.67
C GLU A 140 -4.88 5.66 -21.08
N SER A 141 -5.97 6.21 -20.55
CA SER A 141 -6.01 7.51 -19.86
C SER A 141 -5.59 7.42 -18.39
N ALA A 142 -5.32 6.22 -17.86
CA ALA A 142 -4.91 6.05 -16.47
C ALA A 142 -3.52 6.64 -16.24
N ARG A 143 -3.37 7.37 -15.13
CA ARG A 143 -2.08 7.95 -14.71
C ARG A 143 -1.86 7.71 -13.23
N ILE A 144 -0.59 7.64 -12.82
CA ILE A 144 -0.23 7.85 -11.42
C ILE A 144 -0.61 9.29 -11.08
N LYS A 145 -1.33 9.51 -9.98
CA LYS A 145 -1.82 10.83 -9.58
C LYS A 145 -0.99 11.46 -8.48
N GLY A 146 -0.32 10.64 -7.66
CA GLY A 146 0.60 11.10 -6.63
C GLY A 146 0.55 10.24 -5.40
N MET A 147 0.76 10.88 -4.25
CA MET A 147 0.78 10.24 -2.95
C MET A 147 -0.57 10.36 -2.24
N HIS A 148 -1.13 9.24 -1.81
CA HIS A 148 -2.27 9.18 -0.92
C HIS A 148 -1.78 9.30 0.52
N PHE A 149 -1.65 10.54 0.99
CA PHE A 149 -1.12 10.84 2.32
C PHE A 149 -2.22 10.77 3.38
N GLN A 150 -2.45 9.58 3.92
CA GLN A 150 -3.30 9.35 5.07
C GLN A 150 -2.62 8.36 6.01
N THR A 151 -2.57 8.70 7.29
CA THR A 151 -2.12 7.81 8.35
C THR A 151 -3.15 7.74 9.46
N PHE A 152 -3.52 6.53 9.85
CA PHE A 152 -4.50 6.30 10.91
C PHE A 152 -4.45 4.85 11.38
N PHE A 153 -4.66 4.65 12.68
CA PHE A 153 -5.09 3.37 13.22
C PHE A 153 -6.41 2.98 12.59
N GLY A 154 -6.57 1.74 12.11
CA GLY A 154 -7.85 1.45 11.48
C GLY A 154 -8.13 0.05 11.02
N GLY A 155 -9.36 -0.32 11.30
CA GLY A 155 -10.24 -1.21 10.57
C GLY A 155 -11.56 -0.48 10.48
N HIS A 156 -12.64 -1.05 11.01
CA HIS A 156 -13.98 -0.43 10.98
C HIS A 156 -14.64 -0.35 12.36
N ASP A 157 -13.92 -0.69 13.43
CA ASP A 157 -14.44 -0.79 14.79
C ASP A 157 -13.42 -0.32 15.85
N GLU A 158 -13.87 -0.14 17.09
CA GLU A 158 -13.08 0.40 18.21
C GLU A 158 -11.87 -0.46 18.59
N SER A 159 -11.86 -1.75 18.27
CA SER A 159 -10.74 -2.64 18.59
C SER A 159 -9.47 -2.33 17.79
N TRP A 160 -9.54 -1.39 16.85
CA TRP A 160 -8.40 -0.85 16.10
C TRP A 160 -7.87 0.45 16.69
N ALA A 161 -8.59 1.09 17.61
CA ALA A 161 -8.22 2.39 18.14
C ALA A 161 -6.86 2.34 18.84
N SER A 162 -6.12 3.44 18.74
CA SER A 162 -4.90 3.63 19.52
C SER A 162 -5.22 3.57 21.02
N PRO A 163 -4.46 2.83 21.85
CA PRO A 163 -4.74 2.70 23.28
C PRO A 163 -4.32 3.96 24.07
N LYS A 164 -3.57 4.86 23.42
CA LYS A 164 -3.05 6.11 23.98
C LYS A 164 -2.83 7.14 22.88
N ASP A 165 -2.59 8.37 23.26
CA ASP A 165 -2.05 9.36 22.33
C ASP A 165 -0.63 8.94 21.90
N GLN A 166 -0.43 8.83 20.59
CA GLN A 166 0.88 8.52 20.02
C GLN A 166 1.07 9.21 18.68
N LYS A 167 2.34 9.50 18.36
CA LYS A 167 2.72 10.36 17.24
C LYS A 167 3.52 9.61 16.18
N ALA A 168 3.33 10.04 14.94
CA ALA A 168 4.14 9.64 13.79
C ALA A 168 4.63 10.90 13.07
N TRP A 169 5.89 10.91 12.64
CA TRP A 169 6.51 12.01 11.93
C TRP A 169 6.84 11.61 10.49
N PHE A 170 6.63 12.54 9.57
CA PHE A 170 6.90 12.39 8.15
C PHE A 170 7.68 13.61 7.69
N SER A 171 8.72 13.37 6.90
CA SER A 171 9.62 14.38 6.34
C SER A 171 10.09 13.87 4.97
N ASP A 172 10.69 14.77 4.18
CA ASP A 172 11.37 14.44 2.93
C ASP A 172 10.48 13.75 1.89
N ILE A 173 9.21 14.17 1.87
CA ILE A 173 8.21 13.68 0.92
C ILE A 173 8.56 14.22 -0.47
N SER A 174 8.94 13.31 -1.36
CA SER A 174 9.34 13.63 -2.72
C SER A 174 8.85 12.58 -3.71
N GLY A 175 8.93 12.88 -5.00
CA GLY A 175 8.57 11.98 -6.08
C GLY A 175 9.20 12.42 -7.38
N ALA A 176 9.47 11.46 -8.26
CA ALA A 176 10.01 11.70 -9.59
C ALA A 176 9.30 10.80 -10.61
N ILE A 177 9.20 11.27 -11.85
CA ILE A 177 8.81 10.46 -12.99
C ILE A 177 10.11 9.97 -13.63
N LEU A 178 10.22 8.65 -13.80
CA LEU A 178 11.37 8.02 -14.45
C LEU A 178 11.04 7.84 -15.94
N GLU A 179 12.00 8.15 -16.81
CA GLU A 179 11.91 7.95 -18.27
C GLU A 179 12.18 6.49 -18.67
#